data_AF-A0A2D8XAZ1-F1
#
_entry.id   AF-A0A2D8XAZ1-F1
#
_cell.length_a   1.000
_cell.length_b   1.000
_cell.length_c   1.000
_cell.angle_alpha   90.00
_cell.angle_beta   90.00
_cell.angle_gamma   90.00
#
_symmetry.space_group_name_H-M   'P 1'
#
loop_
_entity.id
_entity.type
_entity.pdbx_description
1 polymer ?
#
loop_
_entity_poly.entity_id
_entity_poly.type
_entity_poly.pdbx_seq_one_letter_code
_entity_poly.pdbx_strand_id
1 'polypeptide(L)' 'MRDSLPKGKELLFLFYNHKTPMPHAKVRKDGTKLTHGEWATKNKFRWYTENTITQVIGDK' A
#
# COMPACT_ATOMS: atom_id res chain seq x y z
N MET A 1 -4.61 13.19 5.30
CA MET A 1 -4.75 11.87 5.95
C MET A 1 -3.51 11.46 6.74
N ARG A 2 -2.30 11.46 6.16
CA ARG A 2 -1.08 11.15 6.93
C ARG A 2 -0.82 12.13 8.07
N ASP A 3 -1.00 13.41 7.78
CA ASP A 3 -0.76 14.50 8.74
C ASP A 3 -1.84 14.60 9.82
N SER A 4 -2.89 13.76 9.72
CA SER A 4 -4.00 13.68 10.67
C SER A 4 -3.81 12.58 11.71
N LEU A 5 -2.71 11.82 11.64
CA LEU A 5 -2.39 10.76 12.60
C LEU A 5 -1.86 11.36 13.90
N PRO A 6 -2.20 10.78 15.07
CA PRO A 6 -1.59 11.16 16.34
C PRO A 6 -0.07 11.01 16.31
N LYS A 7 0.62 11.80 17.14
CA LYS A 7 2.09 11.72 17.27
C LYS A 7 2.53 10.30 17.64
N GLY A 8 3.54 9.79 16.93
CA GLY A 8 4.06 8.43 17.13
C GLY A 8 3.20 7.31 16.54
N LYS A 9 2.16 7.64 15.76
CA LYS A 9 1.37 6.66 15.00
C LYS A 9 1.71 6.73 13.52
N GLU A 10 1.63 5.57 12.87
CA GLU A 10 1.79 5.44 11.43
C GLU A 10 0.66 4.57 10.88
N LEU A 11 0.20 4.92 9.67
CA LEU A 11 -0.71 4.09 8.89
C LEU A 11 0.09 3.26 7.89
N LEU A 12 -0.02 1.94 8.01
CA LEU A 12 0.55 0.97 7.09
C LEU A 12 -0.57 0.18 6.42
N PHE A 13 -0.34 -0.30 5.20
CA PHE A 13 -1.28 -1.16 4.49
C PHE A 13 -0.79 -2.61 4.45
N LEU A 14 -1.69 -3.57 4.65
CA LEU A 14 -1.44 -4.98 4.39
C LEU A 14 -2.37 -5.41 3.24
N PHE A 15 -1.80 -5.74 2.09
CA PHE A 15 -2.56 -6.14 0.91
C PHE A 15 -2.53 -7.66 0.72
N TYR A 16 -3.71 -8.26 0.57
CA TYR A 16 -3.83 -9.65 0.11
C TYR A 16 -3.24 -9.82 -1.29
N ASN A 17 -3.59 -8.93 -2.23
CA ASN A 17 -2.98 -8.86 -3.56
C ASN A 17 -2.65 -7.41 -3.93
N HIS A 18 -1.38 -7.03 -3.76
CA HIS A 18 -0.91 -5.69 -4.05
C HIS A 18 -0.95 -5.31 -5.55
N LYS A 19 -1.05 -6.30 -6.45
CA LYS A 19 -1.11 -6.11 -7.90
C LYS A 19 -2.52 -5.81 -8.42
N THR A 20 -3.54 -5.89 -7.57
CA THR A 20 -4.92 -5.56 -7.97
C THR A 20 -5.00 -4.08 -8.37
N PRO A 21 -5.69 -3.72 -9.46
CA PRO A 21 -5.93 -2.33 -9.85
C PRO A 21 -6.59 -1.52 -8.74
N MET A 22 -6.08 -0.33 -8.46
CA MET A 22 -6.68 0.62 -7.54
C MET A 22 -8.03 1.08 -8.10
N PRO A 23 -9.12 1.11 -7.30
CA PRO A 23 -10.40 1.63 -7.72
C PRO A 23 -10.28 3.03 -8.32
N HIS A 24 -11.00 3.27 -9.41
CA HIS A 24 -11.02 4.57 -10.12
C HIS A 24 -9.65 5.05 -10.67
N ALA A 25 -8.63 4.20 -10.69
CA ALA A 25 -7.37 4.56 -11.33
C ALA A 25 -7.53 4.76 -12.85
N LYS A 26 -6.93 5.84 -13.35
CA LYS A 26 -6.84 6.11 -14.79
C LYS A 26 -6.07 4.99 -15.49
N VAL A 27 -6.57 4.58 -16.66
CA VAL A 27 -5.89 3.61 -17.54
C VAL A 27 -4.70 4.30 -18.20
N ARG A 28 -3.53 3.65 -18.15
CA ARG A 28 -2.29 4.12 -18.80
C ARG A 28 -2.33 3.83 -20.30
N LYS A 29 -1.36 4.34 -21.05
CA LYS A 29 -1.26 4.11 -22.51
C LYS A 29 -1.10 2.63 -22.87
N ASP A 30 -0.47 1.85 -21.99
CA ASP A 30 -0.24 0.41 -22.14
C ASP A 30 -1.43 -0.46 -21.70
N GLY A 31 -2.57 0.14 -21.34
CA GLY A 31 -3.77 -0.56 -20.87
C GLY A 31 -3.75 -0.97 -19.39
N THR A 32 -2.63 -0.79 -18.68
CA THR A 32 -2.55 -1.10 -17.25
C THR A 32 -3.20 0.00 -16.39
N LYS A 33 -3.55 -0.34 -15.14
CA LYS A 33 -4.02 0.60 -14.13
C LYS A 33 -3.02 0.65 -12.97
N LEU A 34 -2.96 1.80 -12.28
CA LEU A 34 -2.23 1.94 -11.02
C LEU A 34 -2.73 0.87 -10.03
N THR A 35 -1.83 0.05 -9.49
CA THR A 35 -2.16 -1.00 -8.52
C THR A 35 -2.21 -0.46 -7.10
N HIS A 36 -2.76 -1.24 -6.15
CA HIS A 36 -2.76 -0.89 -4.72
C HIS A 36 -1.34 -0.63 -4.20
N GLY A 37 -0.38 -1.49 -4.55
CA GLY A 37 1.02 -1.33 -4.12
C GLY A 37 1.67 -0.09 -4.71
N GLU A 38 1.47 0.18 -6.00
CA GLU A 38 1.99 1.40 -6.64
C GLU A 38 1.36 2.67 -6.06
N TRP A 39 0.05 2.63 -5.77
CA TRP A 39 -0.65 3.75 -5.12
C TRP A 39 -0.07 4.01 -3.72
N ALA A 40 0.13 2.97 -2.92
CA ALA A 40 0.71 3.12 -1.58
C ALA A 40 2.11 3.71 -1.65
N THR A 41 2.98 3.17 -2.52
CA THR A 41 4.34 3.71 -2.76
C THR A 41 4.31 5.17 -3.24
N LYS A 42 3.43 5.51 -4.19
CA LYS A 42 3.28 6.89 -4.69
C LYS A 42 2.85 7.87 -3.60
N ASN A 43 1.98 7.44 -2.68
CA ASN A 43 1.55 8.22 -1.52
C ASN A 43 2.49 8.06 -0.30
N LYS A 44 3.66 7.45 -0.53
CA LYS A 44 4.76 7.21 0.43
C LYS A 44 4.39 6.28 1.59
N PHE A 45 3.27 5.56 1.53
CA PHE A 45 2.84 4.67 2.62
C PHE A 45 3.75 3.44 2.65
N ARG A 46 4.11 2.99 3.84
CA ARG A 46 4.66 1.65 4.02
C ARG A 46 3.54 0.63 3.84
N TRP A 47 3.84 -0.44 3.14
CA TRP A 47 2.87 -1.50 2.90
C TRP A 47 3.54 -2.86 2.80
N TYR A 48 2.77 -3.90 3.11
CA TYR A 48 3.23 -5.27 3.22
C TYR A 48 2.25 -6.22 2.52
N THR A 49 2.70 -7.44 2.32
CA THR A 49 1.88 -8.60 1.96
C THR A 49 2.01 -9.64 3.06
N GLU A 50 1.27 -10.75 2.94
CA GLU A 50 1.43 -11.90 3.84
C GLU A 50 2.89 -12.33 4.00
N ASN A 51 3.67 -12.30 2.91
CA ASN A 51 5.06 -12.74 2.91
C ASN A 51 6.04 -11.71 3.51
N THR A 52 5.63 -10.47 3.73
CA THR A 52 6.53 -9.40 4.21
C THR A 52 6.11 -8.80 5.53
N ILE A 53 4.93 -9.12 6.05
CA ILE A 53 4.42 -8.53 7.30
C ILE A 53 5.27 -8.86 8.52
N THR A 54 5.99 -10.00 8.52
CA THR A 54 6.90 -10.40 9.61
C THR A 54 8.01 -9.38 9.87
N GLN A 55 8.38 -8.58 8.85
CA GLN A 55 9.35 -7.49 8.98
C GLN A 55 8.92 -6.39 9.98
N VAL A 56 7.62 -6.31 10.31
CA VAL A 56 7.09 -5.28 11.23
C VAL A 56 6.43 -5.86 12.48
N ILE A 57 5.81 -7.04 12.40
CA ILE A 57 5.17 -7.67 13.58
C ILE A 57 6.07 -8.68 14.31
N GLY A 58 7.24 -8.99 13.77
CA GLY A 58 8.11 -10.07 14.23
C GLY A 58 7.61 -11.45 13.78
N ASP A 59 8.47 -12.46 13.88
CA ASP A 59 8.04 -13.86 13.78
C ASP A 59 7.28 -14.21 15.06
N LYS A 60 6.06 -14.76 14.91
CA LYS A 60 5.27 -15.27 16.04
C LYS A 60 5.68 -16.68 16.41
#